data_AF-A0A519VFJ0-F1
#
_entry.id   AF-A0A519VFJ0-F1
#
_cell.length_a   1.000
_cell.length_b   1.000
_cell.length_c   1.000
_cell.angle_alpha   90.00
_cell.angle_beta   90.00
_cell.angle_gamma   90.00
#
_symmetry.space_group_name_H-M   'P 1'
#
loop_
_entity.id
_entity.type
_entity.pdbx_description
1 polymer ?
#
loop_
_entity_poly.entity_id
_entity_poly.type
_entity_poly.pdbx_seq_one_letter_code
_entity_poly.pdbx_strand_id
1 'polypeptide(L)'
;MKKLAMFSITLLIFICSCKQKDNVVDLPAIKEKIAQNKNYIAYSNDMNELMLAGVNREISYKGANINLLNQEISKATTLEKRIELYKRVGIIGGEKLATLQFSSNDNLIKLLKEMPELKNLSKEQLADVLMFKSTVGKEDIEKSAGKILNPEK
;
A
#
# COMPACT_ATOMS: atom_id res chain seq x y z
N MET A 1 19.25 -13.27 7.30
CA MET A 1 17.84 -13.03 7.65
C MET A 1 17.21 -12.18 6.55
N LYS A 2 16.51 -12.81 5.61
CA LYS A 2 15.77 -12.15 4.52
C LYS A 2 14.31 -12.56 4.66
N LYS A 3 13.40 -11.61 4.45
CA LYS A 3 11.93 -11.70 4.29
C LYS A 3 11.17 -10.81 5.28
N LEU A 4 11.27 -9.50 5.08
CA LEU A 4 10.17 -8.57 5.36
C LEU A 4 9.86 -7.85 4.04
N ALA A 5 9.23 -8.58 3.12
CA ALA A 5 8.69 -8.05 1.87
C ALA A 5 7.41 -8.83 1.55
N MET A 6 6.45 -8.76 2.47
CA MET A 6 5.07 -9.15 2.19
C MET A 6 4.16 -8.00 2.62
N PHE A 7 4.29 -6.91 1.90
CA PHE A 7 3.25 -5.89 1.81
C PHE A 7 2.81 -5.87 0.34
N SER A 8 1.65 -6.47 0.09
CA SER A 8 0.74 -6.03 -0.98
C SER A 8 1.09 -6.31 -2.45
N ILE A 9 1.67 -7.48 -2.80
CA ILE A 9 1.77 -7.92 -4.22
C ILE A 9 0.56 -8.78 -4.67
N THR A 10 -0.29 -9.22 -3.74
CA THR A 10 -1.38 -10.17 -4.08
C THR A 10 -2.48 -9.56 -4.96
N LEU A 11 -2.59 -8.23 -5.06
CA LEU A 11 -3.56 -7.57 -5.95
C LEU A 11 -3.11 -7.59 -7.43
N LEU A 12 -1.82 -7.82 -7.72
CA LEU A 12 -1.28 -7.88 -9.09
C LEU A 12 -1.55 -9.22 -9.79
N ILE A 13 -2.07 -10.24 -9.09
CA ILE A 13 -2.19 -11.60 -9.63
C ILE A 13 -3.54 -11.83 -10.35
N PHE A 14 -4.57 -10.99 -10.12
CA PHE A 14 -5.90 -11.25 -10.68
C PHE A 14 -6.23 -10.56 -12.01
N ILE A 15 -5.31 -9.78 -12.59
CA ILE A 15 -5.61 -8.95 -13.79
C ILE A 15 -5.10 -9.55 -15.11
N CYS A 16 -4.28 -10.60 -15.09
CA CYS A 16 -3.59 -11.02 -16.32
C CYS A 16 -3.99 -12.43 -16.78
N SER A 17 -5.09 -12.51 -17.52
CA SER A 17 -5.34 -13.60 -18.46
C SER A 17 -6.17 -13.09 -19.64
N CYS A 18 -5.51 -12.38 -20.58
CA CYS A 18 -5.70 -12.58 -22.02
C CYS A 18 -4.82 -11.62 -22.86
N LYS A 19 -3.99 -12.24 -23.71
CA LYS A 19 -3.43 -11.78 -25.00
C LYS A 19 -2.54 -10.54 -25.00
N GLN A 20 -1.24 -10.80 -25.16
CA GLN A 20 -0.27 -9.89 -25.77
C GLN A 20 -0.76 -9.48 -27.17
N LYS A 21 -1.04 -8.18 -27.33
CA LYS A 21 -0.81 -7.47 -28.59
C LYS A 21 0.31 -6.50 -28.32
N ASP A 22 1.32 -6.50 -29.20
CA ASP A 22 2.42 -5.54 -29.25
C ASP A 22 1.87 -4.13 -29.51
N ASN A 23 1.25 -3.54 -28.50
CA ASN A 23 1.01 -2.12 -28.46
C ASN A 23 2.29 -1.51 -27.89
N VAL A 24 2.99 -0.70 -28.69
CA VAL A 24 4.04 0.18 -28.17
C VAL A 24 3.35 1.13 -27.21
N VAL A 25 3.43 0.82 -25.92
CA VAL A 25 2.82 1.63 -24.86
C VAL A 25 3.76 2.78 -24.53
N ASP A 26 3.28 4.01 -24.74
CA ASP A 26 3.99 5.22 -24.33
C ASP A 26 3.96 5.35 -22.80
N LEU A 27 4.95 4.76 -22.13
CA LEU A 27 5.09 4.78 -20.68
C LEU A 27 5.21 6.21 -20.11
N PRO A 28 6.00 7.14 -20.70
CA PRO A 28 6.01 8.54 -20.28
C PRO A 28 4.61 9.19 -20.23
N ALA A 29 3.83 9.06 -21.30
CA ALA A 29 2.49 9.64 -21.34
C ALA A 29 1.54 9.01 -20.29
N ILE A 30 1.66 7.70 -20.06
CA ILE A 30 0.90 7.02 -19.00
C ILE A 30 1.30 7.52 -17.61
N LYS A 31 2.60 7.71 -17.35
CA LYS A 31 3.10 8.24 -16.07
C LYS A 31 2.53 9.62 -15.79
N GLU A 32 2.51 10.50 -16.79
CA GLU A 32 1.95 11.85 -16.63
C GLU A 32 0.46 11.81 -16.31
N LYS A 33 -0.32 10.99 -17.03
CA LYS A 33 -1.75 10.80 -16.75
C LYS A 33 -2.00 10.25 -15.35
N ILE A 34 -1.23 9.25 -14.92
CA ILE A 34 -1.31 8.68 -13.57
C ILE A 34 -1.02 9.77 -12.53
N ALA A 35 0.03 10.56 -12.71
CA ALA A 35 0.44 11.59 -11.77
C ALA A 35 -0.64 12.65 -11.53
N GLN A 36 -1.50 12.90 -12.52
CA GLN A 36 -2.62 13.84 -12.44
C GLN A 36 -3.95 13.18 -12.01
N ASN A 37 -4.00 11.84 -11.93
CA ASN A 37 -5.23 11.13 -11.58
C ASN A 37 -5.53 11.26 -10.07
N LYS A 38 -6.74 11.74 -9.75
CA LYS A 38 -7.19 11.94 -8.35
C LYS A 38 -7.10 10.68 -7.49
N ASN A 39 -7.38 9.50 -8.05
CA ASN A 39 -7.34 8.25 -7.30
C ASN A 39 -5.88 7.81 -7.07
N TYR A 40 -4.97 8.07 -8.03
CA TYR A 40 -3.55 7.83 -7.80
C TYR A 40 -2.96 8.77 -6.75
N ILE A 41 -3.36 10.04 -6.76
CA ILE A 41 -2.97 11.02 -5.72
C ILE A 41 -3.46 10.56 -4.35
N ALA A 42 -4.72 10.16 -4.23
CA ALA A 42 -5.29 9.65 -2.97
C ALA A 42 -4.59 8.37 -2.51
N TYR A 43 -4.37 7.40 -3.40
CA TYR A 43 -3.57 6.20 -3.14
C TYR A 43 -2.16 6.56 -2.62
N SER A 44 -1.47 7.49 -3.28
CA SER A 44 -0.13 7.93 -2.87
C SER A 44 -0.15 8.60 -1.48
N ASN A 45 -1.15 9.42 -1.20
CA ASN A 45 -1.31 10.03 0.12
C ASN A 45 -1.54 8.97 1.22
N ASP A 46 -2.41 7.99 0.97
CA ASP A 46 -2.65 6.89 1.91
C ASP A 46 -1.37 6.08 2.18
N MET A 47 -0.56 5.83 1.14
CA MET A 47 0.71 5.11 1.26
C MET A 47 1.76 5.92 2.04
N ASN A 48 1.83 7.24 1.81
CA ASN A 48 2.67 8.14 2.62
C ASN A 48 2.23 8.14 4.08
N GLU A 49 0.93 8.22 4.34
CA GLU A 49 0.40 8.23 5.70
C GLU A 49 0.65 6.89 6.41
N LEU A 50 0.54 5.75 5.71
CA LEU A 50 0.93 4.44 6.24
C LEU A 50 2.40 4.39 6.64
N MET A 51 3.28 4.93 5.80
CA MET A 51 4.72 4.99 6.10
C MET A 51 5.00 5.89 7.30
N LEU A 52 4.42 7.09 7.35
CA LEU A 52 4.54 8.01 8.48
C LEU A 52 4.02 7.39 9.77
N ALA A 53 2.85 6.74 9.74
CA ALA A 53 2.27 6.09 10.90
C ALA A 53 3.14 4.94 11.42
N GLY A 54 3.80 4.20 10.53
CA GLY A 54 4.80 3.19 10.91
C GLY A 54 6.05 3.80 11.54
N VAL A 55 6.59 4.87 10.92
CA VAL A 55 7.76 5.62 11.40
C VAL A 55 7.49 6.25 12.79
N ASN A 56 6.32 6.85 12.97
CA ASN A 56 5.86 7.45 14.23
C ASN A 56 5.40 6.43 15.29
N ARG A 57 5.40 5.12 14.97
CA ARG A 57 4.88 4.02 15.82
C ARG A 57 3.40 4.13 16.15
N GLU A 58 2.63 4.93 15.40
CA GLU A 58 1.17 4.93 15.47
C GLU A 58 0.59 3.60 15.01
N ILE A 59 1.28 2.93 14.07
CA ILE A 59 1.00 1.56 13.65
C ILE A 59 2.16 0.66 14.05
N SER A 60 1.88 -0.46 14.74
CA SER A 60 2.91 -1.43 15.11
C SER A 60 2.37 -2.85 15.17
N TYR A 61 3.15 -3.77 14.59
CA TYR A 61 2.92 -5.22 14.63
C TYR A 61 3.64 -5.90 15.81
N LYS A 62 4.33 -5.15 16.67
CA LYS A 62 5.05 -5.71 17.81
C LYS A 62 4.06 -6.35 18.78
N GLY A 63 4.19 -7.67 18.98
CA GLY A 63 3.27 -8.45 19.83
C GLY A 63 2.01 -8.92 19.12
N ALA A 64 1.84 -8.62 17.83
CA ALA A 64 0.69 -9.09 17.07
C ALA A 64 0.77 -10.59 16.74
N ASN A 65 -0.36 -11.28 16.77
CA ASN A 65 -0.49 -12.67 16.33
C ASN A 65 -0.50 -12.77 14.80
N ILE A 66 0.69 -12.77 14.20
CA ILE A 66 0.88 -12.82 12.74
C ILE A 66 0.33 -14.11 12.12
N ASN A 67 0.33 -15.23 12.86
CA ASN A 67 -0.22 -16.49 12.36
C ASN A 67 -1.73 -16.38 12.16
N LEU A 68 -2.46 -15.85 13.15
CA LEU A 68 -3.91 -15.63 13.04
C LEU A 68 -4.22 -14.61 11.94
N LEU A 69 -3.45 -13.53 11.86
CA LEU A 69 -3.58 -12.53 10.79
C LEU A 69 -3.51 -13.18 9.40
N ASN A 70 -2.47 -13.98 9.13
CA ASN A 70 -2.28 -14.60 7.83
C ASN A 70 -3.40 -15.61 7.48
N GLN A 71 -3.98 -16.28 8.47
CA GLN A 71 -5.07 -17.25 8.27
C GLN A 71 -6.41 -16.59 7.93
N GLU A 72 -6.63 -15.36 8.39
CA GLU A 72 -7.95 -14.73 8.36
C GLU A 72 -8.04 -13.47 7.51
N ILE A 73 -6.91 -12.85 7.14
CA ILE A 73 -6.89 -11.58 6.40
C ILE A 73 -7.63 -11.65 5.05
N SER A 74 -7.61 -12.81 4.40
CA SER A 74 -8.37 -13.05 3.16
C SER A 74 -9.88 -13.11 3.36
N LYS A 75 -10.34 -13.43 4.56
CA LYS A 75 -11.76 -13.51 4.95
C LYS A 75 -12.30 -12.14 5.42
N ALA A 76 -11.42 -11.24 5.84
CA ALA A 76 -11.74 -9.87 6.24
C ALA A 76 -11.89 -8.94 5.04
N THR A 77 -12.99 -9.11 4.30
CA THR A 77 -13.26 -8.42 3.02
C THR A 77 -13.91 -7.04 3.16
N THR A 78 -14.42 -6.67 4.33
CA THR A 78 -14.96 -5.32 4.62
C THR A 78 -14.06 -4.56 5.59
N LEU A 79 -14.22 -3.24 5.63
CA LEU A 79 -13.44 -2.36 6.50
C LEU A 79 -13.62 -2.77 7.96
N GLU A 80 -14.87 -2.99 8.38
CA GLU A 80 -15.24 -3.37 9.73
C GLU A 80 -14.58 -4.69 10.12
N LYS A 81 -14.68 -5.72 9.26
CA LYS A 81 -14.05 -7.02 9.51
C LYS A 81 -12.53 -6.93 9.61
N ARG A 82 -11.90 -6.01 8.89
CA ARG A 82 -10.45 -5.82 8.95
C ARG A 82 -10.03 -5.03 10.18
N ILE A 83 -10.81 -4.02 10.59
CA ILE A 83 -10.63 -3.33 11.88
C ILE A 83 -10.72 -4.34 13.02
N GLU A 84 -11.77 -5.16 13.02
CA GLU A 84 -11.98 -6.22 14.02
C GLU A 84 -10.81 -7.21 14.04
N LEU A 85 -10.38 -7.69 12.88
CA LEU A 85 -9.23 -8.59 12.77
C LEU A 85 -7.96 -7.95 13.33
N TYR A 86 -7.65 -6.70 12.97
CA TYR A 86 -6.44 -6.00 13.43
C TYR A 86 -6.45 -5.74 14.93
N LYS A 87 -7.61 -5.40 15.50
CA LYS A 87 -7.80 -5.31 16.95
C LYS A 87 -7.58 -6.68 17.62
N ARG A 88 -8.21 -7.74 17.10
CA ARG A 88 -8.13 -9.10 17.65
C ARG A 88 -6.71 -9.68 17.63
N VAL A 89 -5.96 -9.45 16.55
CA VAL A 89 -4.57 -9.95 16.44
C VAL A 89 -3.57 -9.07 17.21
N GLY A 90 -3.99 -7.94 17.79
CA GLY A 90 -3.14 -7.10 18.64
C GLY A 90 -2.24 -6.11 17.89
N ILE A 91 -2.67 -5.59 16.73
CA ILE A 91 -1.96 -4.52 16.03
C ILE A 91 -2.27 -3.17 16.68
N ILE A 92 -1.23 -2.47 17.15
CA ILE A 92 -1.36 -1.07 17.59
C ILE A 92 -1.70 -0.22 16.37
N GLY A 93 -2.68 0.68 16.50
CA GLY A 93 -3.16 1.48 15.37
C GLY A 93 -3.96 0.69 14.33
N GLY A 94 -4.48 -0.50 14.70
CA GLY A 94 -5.19 -1.39 13.78
C GLY A 94 -6.33 -0.72 13.00
N GLU A 95 -7.06 0.22 13.61
CA GLU A 95 -8.11 0.95 12.90
C GLU A 95 -7.54 1.86 11.79
N LYS A 96 -6.52 2.66 12.11
CA LYS A 96 -5.82 3.50 11.13
C LYS A 96 -5.21 2.68 10.00
N LEU A 97 -4.59 1.54 10.33
CA LEU A 97 -4.07 0.59 9.35
C LEU A 97 -5.16 0.07 8.41
N ALA A 98 -6.31 -0.35 8.96
CA ALA A 98 -7.41 -0.87 8.16
C ALA A 98 -7.98 0.20 7.22
N THR A 99 -8.22 1.41 7.73
CA THR A 99 -8.78 2.53 6.96
C THR A 99 -7.86 2.90 5.79
N LEU A 100 -6.58 3.11 6.04
CA LEU A 100 -5.62 3.49 4.99
C LEU A 100 -5.43 2.37 3.96
N GLN A 101 -5.42 1.11 4.38
CA GLN A 101 -5.36 -0.03 3.44
C GLN A 101 -6.62 -0.19 2.61
N PHE A 102 -7.81 0.03 3.19
CA PHE A 102 -9.06 -0.03 2.43
C PHE A 102 -9.15 1.11 1.43
N SER A 103 -8.85 2.33 1.86
CA SER A 103 -8.84 3.52 0.99
C SER A 103 -7.85 3.38 -0.17
N SER A 104 -6.60 3.00 0.12
CA SER A 104 -5.58 2.78 -0.93
C SER A 104 -6.00 1.72 -1.94
N ASN A 105 -6.56 0.59 -1.49
CA ASN A 105 -7.07 -0.45 -2.39
C ASN A 105 -8.24 0.02 -3.26
N ASP A 106 -9.21 0.74 -2.69
CA ASP A 106 -10.35 1.27 -3.42
C ASP A 106 -9.92 2.30 -4.46
N ASN A 107 -9.01 3.21 -4.10
CA ASN A 107 -8.41 4.18 -5.00
C ASN A 107 -7.65 3.51 -6.16
N LEU A 108 -6.87 2.46 -5.88
CA LEU A 108 -6.18 1.71 -6.94
C LEU A 108 -7.17 1.00 -7.87
N ILE A 109 -8.25 0.42 -7.34
CA ILE A 109 -9.31 -0.19 -8.16
C ILE A 109 -9.99 0.87 -9.05
N LYS A 110 -10.29 2.04 -8.51
CA LYS A 110 -10.87 3.17 -9.28
C LYS A 110 -9.91 3.63 -10.37
N LEU A 111 -8.62 3.77 -10.07
CA LEU A 111 -7.58 4.10 -11.07
C LEU A 111 -7.56 3.09 -12.23
N LEU A 112 -7.57 1.78 -11.93
CA LEU A 112 -7.56 0.71 -12.94
C LEU A 112 -8.87 0.64 -13.76
N LYS A 113 -9.98 1.20 -13.24
CA LYS A 113 -11.24 1.34 -13.98
C LYS A 113 -11.21 2.58 -14.89
N GLU A 114 -10.68 3.69 -14.40
CA GLU A 114 -10.58 4.96 -15.16
C GLU A 114 -9.49 4.89 -16.24
N MET A 115 -8.43 4.10 -16.02
CA MET A 115 -7.31 3.92 -16.94
C MET A 115 -7.18 2.43 -17.32
N PRO A 116 -8.08 1.89 -18.16
CA PRO A 116 -8.05 0.48 -18.55
C PRO A 116 -6.78 0.08 -19.30
N GLU A 117 -6.06 1.04 -19.91
CA GLU A 117 -4.76 0.81 -20.55
C GLU A 117 -3.71 0.25 -19.60
N LEU A 118 -3.85 0.48 -18.28
CA LEU A 118 -2.95 -0.06 -17.26
C LEU A 118 -3.01 -1.59 -17.17
N LYS A 119 -4.12 -2.21 -17.61
CA LYS A 119 -4.27 -3.67 -17.63
C LYS A 119 -3.46 -4.34 -18.73
N ASN A 120 -3.04 -3.56 -19.73
CA ASN A 120 -2.24 -4.05 -20.86
C ASN A 120 -0.73 -3.96 -20.58
N LEU A 121 -0.34 -3.37 -19.45
CA LEU A 121 1.06 -3.28 -19.03
C LEU A 121 1.53 -4.63 -18.46
N SER A 122 2.80 -4.96 -18.71
CA SER A 122 3.49 -6.00 -17.95
C SER A 122 3.56 -5.63 -16.46
N LYS A 123 3.85 -6.60 -15.59
CA LYS A 123 3.96 -6.35 -14.14
C LYS A 123 5.05 -5.32 -13.84
N GLU A 124 6.16 -5.41 -14.57
CA GLU A 124 7.31 -4.53 -14.46
C GLU A 124 6.96 -3.10 -14.88
N GLN A 125 6.27 -2.94 -16.01
CA GLN A 125 5.79 -1.64 -16.47
C GLN A 125 4.75 -1.05 -15.53
N LEU A 126 3.80 -1.87 -15.06
CA LEU A 126 2.77 -1.43 -14.13
C LEU A 126 3.40 -0.96 -12.80
N ALA A 127 4.42 -1.66 -12.31
CA ALA A 127 5.18 -1.25 -11.13
C ALA A 127 5.95 0.05 -11.35
N ASP A 128 6.55 0.24 -12.53
CA ASP A 128 7.27 1.46 -12.89
C ASP A 128 6.35 2.68 -13.00
N VAL A 129 5.16 2.53 -13.59
CA VAL A 129 4.21 3.66 -13.71
C VAL A 129 3.45 3.96 -12.43
N LEU A 130 3.22 2.95 -11.58
CA LEU A 130 2.63 3.12 -10.25
C LEU A 130 3.70 3.33 -9.16
N MET A 131 4.96 3.54 -9.54
CA MET A 131 6.06 3.64 -8.59
C MET A 131 5.83 4.81 -7.65
N PHE A 132 5.39 4.47 -6.45
CA PHE A 132 5.16 5.41 -5.38
C PHE A 132 6.50 6.02 -4.94
N LYS A 133 6.60 7.35 -5.00
CA LYS A 133 7.70 8.10 -4.42
C LYS A 133 7.27 8.60 -3.05
N SER A 134 7.80 7.97 -2.01
CA SER A 134 7.62 8.42 -0.63
C SER A 134 8.02 9.88 -0.49
N THR A 135 7.14 10.70 0.08
CA THR A 135 7.46 12.06 0.52
C THR A 135 7.92 12.10 1.97
N VAL A 136 7.87 10.96 2.69
CA VAL A 136 8.47 10.81 4.03
C VAL A 136 9.96 11.09 3.91
N GLY A 137 10.38 12.24 4.44
CA GLY A 137 11.73 12.73 4.30
C GLY A 137 12.70 12.00 5.22
N LYS A 138 14.00 12.11 4.92
CA LYS A 138 15.07 11.64 5.79
C LYS A 138 14.92 12.23 7.22
N GLU A 139 14.46 13.47 7.32
CA GLU A 139 14.22 14.16 8.59
C GLU A 139 13.11 13.52 9.44
N ASP A 140 12.02 13.03 8.84
CA ASP A 140 10.93 12.37 9.58
C ASP A 140 11.38 11.01 10.14
N ILE A 141 12.20 10.31 9.35
CA ILE A 141 12.86 9.06 9.74
C ILE A 141 13.87 9.34 10.85
N GLU A 142 14.69 10.38 10.72
CA GLU A 142 15.71 10.77 11.71
C GLU A 142 15.10 11.28 13.02
N LYS A 143 14.03 12.09 12.97
CA LYS A 143 13.29 12.53 14.17
C LYS A 143 12.70 11.33 14.90
N SER A 144 12.12 10.39 14.16
CA SER A 144 11.54 9.19 14.75
C SER A 144 12.62 8.28 15.32
N ALA A 145 13.73 8.05 14.59
CA ALA A 145 14.91 7.33 15.07
C ALA A 145 15.51 7.98 16.34
N GLY A 146 15.52 9.32 16.42
CA GLY A 146 15.93 10.07 17.60
C GLY A 146 15.07 9.73 18.83
N LYS A 147 13.74 9.61 18.66
CA LYS A 147 12.83 9.11 19.72
C LYS A 147 13.05 7.63 20.06
N ILE A 148 13.59 6.82 19.14
CA ILE A 148 13.97 5.42 19.41
C ILE A 148 15.21 5.36 20.30
N LEU A 149 16.20 6.18 19.99
CA LEU A 149 17.49 6.20 20.67
C LEU A 149 17.44 6.93 22.02
N ASN A 150 16.50 7.88 22.17
CA ASN A 150 16.24 8.58 23.43
C ASN A 150 14.73 8.59 23.72
N PRO A 151 14.19 7.53 24.35
CA PRO A 151 12.76 7.45 24.67
C PRO A 151 12.32 8.44 25.78
N GLU A 152 13.26 9.10 26.46
CA GLU A 152 13.02 10.06 27.54
C GLU A 152 13.64 11.44 27.22
N LYS A 153 13.03 12.18 26.29
CA LYS A 153 13.09 13.65 26.21
C LYS A 153 11.80 14.19 25.61
#